data_AF-A0A524L643-F1
#
_entry.id   AF-A0A524L643-F1
#
_cell.length_a   1.000
_cell.length_b   1.000
_cell.length_c   1.000
_cell.angle_alpha   90.00
_cell.angle_beta   90.00
_cell.angle_gamma   90.00
#
_symmetry.space_group_name_H-M   'P 1'
#
loop_
_entity.id
_entity.type
_entity.pdbx_description
1 polymer ?
#
loop_
_entity_poly.entity_id
_entity_poly.type
_entity_poly.pdbx_seq_one_letter_code
_entity_poly.pdbx_strand_id
1 'polypeptide(L)'
;MTSEDQTLLVAVDMIQPRDYDQQYNIGVEYGFKNILFLRGGYKLNYDEESFSLGFGLMYKNYRIDYAFSDFGDFLDSVHRFSFGFTID
;
A
#
# COMPACT_ATOMS: atom_id res chain seq x y z
N MET A 1 0.74 -26.93 3.66
CA MET A 1 0.59 -25.49 3.40
C MET A 1 -0.77 -25.12 3.98
N THR A 2 -0.78 -24.67 5.24
CA THR A 2 -2.01 -24.31 5.96
C THR A 2 -2.39 -22.88 5.57
N SER A 3 -3.68 -22.58 5.47
CA SER A 3 -4.18 -21.25 5.12
C SER A 3 -3.73 -20.12 6.06
N GLU A 4 -3.11 -20.44 7.20
CA GLU A 4 -2.50 -19.49 8.14
C GLU A 4 -1.16 -18.91 7.67
N ASP A 5 -0.50 -19.49 6.66
CA ASP A 5 0.79 -19.00 6.16
C ASP A 5 0.64 -17.94 5.05
N GLN A 6 -0.55 -17.73 4.50
CA GLN A 6 -0.78 -16.84 3.36
C GLN A 6 -2.06 -16.04 3.56
N THR A 7 -1.97 -14.72 3.43
CA THR A 7 -3.13 -13.84 3.46
C THR A 7 -3.20 -13.03 2.17
N LEU A 8 -4.42 -12.82 1.69
CA LEU A 8 -4.70 -11.93 0.58
C LEU A 8 -5.84 -11.01 1.00
N LEU A 9 -5.59 -9.70 0.97
CA LEU A 9 -6.55 -8.65 1.23
C LEU A 9 -6.75 -7.86 -0.06
N VAL A 10 -8.00 -7.64 -0.44
CA VAL A 10 -8.37 -6.72 -1.51
C VAL A 10 -9.30 -5.68 -0.92
N ALA A 11 -9.02 -4.41 -1.20
CA ALA A 11 -9.80 -3.28 -0.74
C ALA A 11 -10.16 -2.39 -1.93
N VAL A 12 -11.40 -1.90 -1.95
CA VAL A 12 -11.87 -0.93 -2.93
C VAL A 12 -12.62 0.16 -2.17
N ASP A 13 -12.34 1.40 -2.52
CA ASP A 13 -13.01 2.58 -1.97
C ASP A 13 -13.43 3.50 -3.11
N MET A 14 -14.58 4.14 -2.94
CA MET A 14 -15.20 5.04 -3.92
C MET A 14 -15.57 6.33 -3.20
N ILE A 15 -15.00 7.42 -3.69
CA ILE A 15 -15.15 8.75 -3.11
C ILE A 15 -15.87 9.62 -4.14
N GLN A 16 -16.95 10.29 -3.72
CA GLN A 16 -17.65 11.27 -4.53
C GLN A 16 -17.37 12.67 -3.98
N PRO A 17 -16.39 13.41 -4.54
CA PRO A 17 -16.17 14.81 -4.18
C PRO A 17 -17.30 15.68 -4.75
N ARG A 18 -17.47 16.86 -4.17
CA ARG A 18 -18.49 17.83 -4.64
C ARG A 18 -18.07 18.53 -5.94
N ASP A 19 -16.78 18.81 -6.06
CA ASP A 19 -16.22 19.71 -7.09
C ASP A 19 -15.22 18.98 -8.02
N TYR A 20 -15.10 17.64 -7.93
CA TYR A 20 -14.22 16.79 -8.75
C TYR A 20 -14.95 15.55 -9.25
N ASP A 21 -14.37 14.91 -10.27
CA ASP A 21 -14.80 13.60 -10.74
C ASP A 21 -14.73 12.54 -9.63
N GLN A 22 -15.54 11.50 -9.80
CA GLN A 22 -15.63 10.41 -8.84
C GLN A 22 -14.30 9.66 -8.76
N GLN A 23 -13.72 9.62 -7.56
CA GLN A 23 -12.42 9.02 -7.29
C GLN A 23 -12.57 7.58 -6.82
N TYR A 24 -11.65 6.72 -7.23
CA TYR A 24 -11.63 5.33 -6.80
C TYR A 24 -10.23 4.94 -6.32
N ASN A 25 -10.18 4.20 -5.22
CA ASN A 25 -8.95 3.61 -4.71
C ASN A 25 -9.09 2.10 -4.72
N ILE A 26 -8.15 1.40 -5.35
CA ILE A 26 -8.10 -0.06 -5.38
C ILE A 26 -6.78 -0.48 -4.78
N GLY A 27 -6.80 -1.40 -3.82
CA GLY A 27 -5.62 -1.88 -3.12
C GLY A 27 -5.63 -3.39 -3.00
N VAL A 28 -4.45 -3.99 -3.08
CA VAL A 28 -4.20 -5.39 -2.79
C VAL A 28 -3.01 -5.52 -1.86
N GLU A 29 -3.15 -6.36 -0.85
CA GLU A 29 -2.06 -6.76 0.02
C GLU A 29 -1.98 -8.29 0.04
N TYR A 30 -0.78 -8.81 -0.20
CA TYR A 30 -0.46 -10.21 -0.04
C TYR A 30 0.53 -10.37 1.12
N GLY A 31 0.14 -11.14 2.13
CA GLY A 31 0.97 -11.49 3.28
C GLY A 31 1.45 -12.94 3.21
N PHE A 32 2.71 -13.15 3.58
CA PHE A 32 3.31 -14.47 3.73
C PHE A 32 3.88 -14.62 5.13
N LYS A 33 3.33 -15.58 5.87
CA LYS A 33 3.71 -16.00 7.24
C LYS A 33 3.74 -14.86 8.25
N ASN A 34 2.98 -13.80 8.02
CA ASN A 34 3.06 -12.54 8.77
C ASN A 34 4.48 -11.95 8.88
N ILE A 35 5.38 -12.34 7.98
CA ILE A 35 6.77 -11.86 7.92
C ILE A 35 6.95 -10.93 6.73
N LEU A 36 6.46 -11.34 5.56
CA LEU A 36 6.57 -10.57 4.33
C LEU A 36 5.19 -10.08 3.91
N PHE A 37 5.10 -8.81 3.55
CA PHE A 37 3.90 -8.19 3.00
C PHE A 37 4.26 -7.51 1.69
N LEU A 38 3.50 -7.76 0.64
CA LEU A 38 3.59 -7.09 -0.65
C LEU A 38 2.30 -6.31 -0.87
N ARG A 39 2.41 -5.05 -1.24
CA ARG A 39 1.29 -4.13 -1.38
C ARG A 39 1.33 -3.49 -2.75
N GLY A 40 0.17 -3.39 -3.39
CA GLY A 40 -0.03 -2.63 -4.61
C GLY A 40 -1.33 -1.86 -4.52
N GLY A 41 -1.34 -0.65 -5.05
CA GLY A 41 -2.53 0.18 -5.05
C GLY A 41 -2.60 1.03 -6.30
N TYR A 42 -3.81 1.30 -6.78
CA TYR A 42 -4.06 2.15 -7.91
C TYR A 42 -5.20 3.11 -7.59
N LYS A 43 -5.02 4.36 -7.99
CA LYS A 43 -5.95 5.46 -7.79
C LYS A 43 -6.46 5.91 -9.15
N LEU A 44 -7.78 5.90 -9.34
CA LEU A 44 -8.44 6.30 -10.59
C LEU A 44 -9.09 7.67 -10.39
N ASN A 45 -9.04 8.49 -11.45
CA ASN A 45 -9.57 9.85 -11.47
C ASN A 45 -8.95 10.79 -10.42
N TYR A 46 -7.66 10.57 -10.14
CA TYR A 46 -6.82 11.52 -9.43
C TYR A 46 -5.93 12.23 -10.47
N ASP A 47 -5.73 13.54 -10.29
CA ASP A 47 -4.95 14.36 -11.23
C ASP A 47 -3.44 14.09 -11.15
N GLU A 48 -2.95 13.53 -10.04
CA GLU A 48 -1.50 13.45 -9.75
C GLU A 48 -1.07 12.04 -9.29
N GLU A 49 -1.76 11.41 -8.33
CA GLU A 49 -1.33 10.11 -7.79
C GLU A 49 -1.99 8.94 -8.53
N SER A 50 -1.19 8.12 -9.22
CA SER A 50 -1.70 7.03 -10.06
C SER A 50 -1.53 5.65 -9.43
N PHE A 51 -0.29 5.25 -9.16
CA PHE A 51 0.05 3.89 -8.74
C PHE A 51 0.98 3.90 -7.53
N SER A 52 0.82 2.89 -6.68
CA SER A 52 1.66 2.69 -5.50
C SER A 52 2.08 1.23 -5.37
N LEU A 53 3.31 1.04 -4.91
CA LEU A 53 3.88 -0.24 -4.54
C LEU A 53 4.49 -0.16 -3.17
N GLY A 54 4.48 -1.27 -2.45
CA GLY A 54 5.22 -1.35 -1.20
C GLY A 54 5.52 -2.77 -0.81
N PHE A 55 6.49 -2.89 0.09
CA PHE A 55 6.70 -4.13 0.80
C PHE A 55 6.99 -3.84 2.28
N GLY A 56 6.65 -4.81 3.11
CA GLY A 56 6.90 -4.79 4.53
C GLY A 56 7.59 -6.07 4.97
N LEU A 57 8.54 -5.94 5.88
CA LEU A 57 9.18 -7.04 6.58
C LEU A 57 8.94 -6.89 8.07
N MET A 58 8.43 -7.95 8.68
CA MET A 58 8.27 -8.06 10.12
C MET A 58 9.13 -9.19 10.65
N TYR A 59 9.95 -8.87 11.64
CA TYR A 59 10.76 -9.86 12.34
C TYR A 59 10.78 -9.56 13.82
N LYS A 60 10.15 -10.44 14.60
CA LYS A 60 9.90 -10.24 16.04
C LYS A 60 9.20 -8.90 16.26
N ASN A 61 9.77 -8.03 17.08
CA ASN A 61 9.25 -6.73 17.43
C ASN A 61 9.65 -5.62 16.44
N TYR A 62 10.39 -5.94 15.37
CA TYR A 62 10.85 -4.97 14.38
C TYR A 62 9.99 -5.04 13.11
N ARG A 63 9.72 -3.86 12.55
CA ARG A 63 9.02 -3.68 11.27
C ARG A 63 9.83 -2.73 10.39
N ILE A 64 10.00 -3.10 9.13
CA ILE A 64 10.55 -2.24 8.09
C ILE A 64 9.54 -2.20 6.96
N ASP A 65 9.15 -1.02 6.51
CA ASP A 65 8.31 -0.85 5.34
C ASP A 65 8.99 0.08 4.35
N TYR A 66 8.83 -0.25 3.07
CA TYR A 66 9.17 0.60 1.96
C TYR A 66 7.93 0.80 1.09
N ALA A 67 7.65 2.05 0.72
CA ALA A 67 6.58 2.39 -0.19
C ALA A 67 7.10 3.33 -1.29
N PHE A 68 6.60 3.08 -2.48
CA PHE A 68 6.77 3.87 -3.68
C PHE A 68 5.40 4.35 -4.12
N SER A 69 5.30 5.63 -4.44
CA SER A 69 4.09 6.24 -4.97
C SER A 69 4.48 7.10 -6.16
N ASP A 70 3.85 6.82 -7.29
CA ASP A 70 3.98 7.59 -8.51
C ASP A 70 2.99 8.76 -8.49
N PHE A 71 3.53 9.97 -8.48
CA PHE A 71 2.77 11.23 -8.48
C PHE A 71 2.71 11.88 -9.88
N GLY A 72 2.89 11.08 -10.93
CA GLY A 72 2.63 11.49 -12.30
C GLY A 72 3.71 12.42 -12.89
N ASP A 73 3.40 13.06 -14.00
CA ASP A 73 4.41 13.77 -14.82
C ASP A 73 4.92 15.08 -14.19
N PHE A 74 4.19 15.64 -13.21
CA PHE A 74 4.50 16.95 -12.62
C PHE A 74 5.21 16.86 -11.26
N LEU A 75 5.06 15.74 -10.55
CA LEU A 75 5.62 15.50 -9.22
C LEU A 75 6.48 14.25 -9.28
N ASP A 76 7.77 14.40 -8.94
CA ASP A 76 8.71 13.29 -8.94
C ASP A 76 8.24 12.15 -8.01
N SER A 77 8.69 10.93 -8.31
CA SER A 77 8.29 9.74 -7.57
C SER A 77 8.63 9.84 -6.08
N VAL A 78 7.67 9.48 -5.22
CA VAL A 78 7.83 9.56 -3.78
C VAL A 78 8.23 8.20 -3.21
N HIS A 79 9.38 8.18 -2.54
CA HIS A 79 9.90 7.02 -1.83
C HIS A 79 9.78 7.22 -0.32
N ARG A 80 9.15 6.29 0.38
CA ARG A 80 8.96 6.33 1.83
C ARG A 80 9.60 5.11 2.47
N PHE A 81 10.43 5.36 3.48
CA PHE A 81 11.04 4.33 4.32
C PHE A 81 10.49 4.49 5.72
N SER A 82 10.03 3.39 6.31
CA SER A 82 9.52 3.35 7.67
C SER A 82 10.23 2.26 8.45
N PHE A 83 10.55 2.57 9.71
CA PHE A 83 11.06 1.61 10.67
C PHE A 83 10.21 1.72 11.94
N GLY A 84 9.77 0.58 12.44
CA GLY A 84 8.98 0.46 13.66
C GLY A 84 9.59 -0.57 14.60
N PHE A 85 9.44 -0.32 15.89
CA PHE A 85 9.77 -1.27 16.94
C PHE A 85 8.68 -1.25 18.02
N THR A 86 8.23 -2.42 18.44
CA THR A 86 7.21 -2.59 19.48
C THR A 86 7.84 -3.07 20.78
N ILE A 87 7.60 -2.36 21.88
CA ILE A 87 8.01 -2.79 23.23
C ILE A 87 6.79 -3.35 23.93
N ASP A 88 6.90 -4.59 24.40
CA ASP A 88 5.93 -5.22 25.30
C ASP A 88 6.13 -4.78 26.76
#